data_AF-A0A371BQL1-F1
#
_entry.id   AF-A0A371BQL1-F1
#
_cell.length_a   1.000
_cell.length_b   1.000
_cell.length_c   1.000
_cell.angle_alpha   90.00
_cell.angle_beta   90.00
_cell.angle_gamma   90.00
#
_symmetry.space_group_name_H-M   'P 1'
#
loop_
_entity.id
_entity.type
_entity.pdbx_description
1 polymer ?
#
loop_
_entity_poly.entity_id
_entity_poly.type
_entity_poly.pdbx_seq_one_letter_code
_entity_poly.pdbx_strand_id
1 'polypeptide(L)'
;MLAAGTYVLLRWVIRAPGGGATPVSAAQHAYWVGFIGWLASSLQPAANAGILPVPSPGSTAGTVDILPALAWPVLGCLAVHAIGQLSYPGPRLPRRRATLDVRGVQDFLPRPLAWTVLAIFVAAAGQIAWTATLPGFAPVPYEYRPAPDNQYVTYGADGRIPGVELAAYLGSALIIVAAGTLLVLALITHRWQLEPLTPEDNGLLRTIAMNRLLRTVATIASGLGAIAGNHAARPDPFDGTGSWFNPAGLLNLAVLLAMWWWAPPKLSGGVRGRVLRIDRHPATKFSVSIGPAMGLAVLVPVLAALLIPGAVTDRPAMFVAISAAAVLAVVAAGELLLHRNYGDPGEPRHWPRQPVSPAMLSTAIAAAAVLVGVTIIVAVRQSELTLPASWGATAWTSAAVAVFSVLPLAMVRQRRSFPDAIPGLDAALRAITLHRVVRTLAAFFTVQAGVLLTANGHRLQSAYPLGPGPWDDAWQAAPGIGVLLAAAGAVIAVIPVRGIAATGAAKPAPAPEPVT
;
A
#
# COMPACT_ATOMS: atom_id res chain seq x y z
N MET A 1 -16.34 -5.57 12.12
CA MET A 1 -15.48 -6.58 11.44
C MET A 1 -14.07 -6.05 11.18
N LEU A 2 -13.86 -4.99 10.38
CA LEU A 2 -12.51 -4.49 10.03
C LEU A 2 -11.69 -3.87 11.17
N ALA A 3 -12.32 -3.12 12.09
CA ALA A 3 -11.63 -2.62 13.29
C ALA A 3 -11.15 -3.76 14.19
N ALA A 4 -11.96 -4.81 14.33
CA ALA A 4 -11.59 -6.03 15.04
C ALA A 4 -10.50 -6.82 14.32
N GLY A 5 -10.58 -6.95 12.98
CA GLY A 5 -9.54 -7.58 12.16
C GLY A 5 -8.21 -6.84 12.22
N THR A 6 -8.24 -5.50 12.18
CA THR A 6 -7.05 -4.65 12.35
C THR A 6 -6.46 -4.78 13.75
N TYR A 7 -7.31 -4.77 14.78
CA TYR A 7 -6.89 -4.99 16.16
C TYR A 7 -6.25 -6.36 16.37
N VAL A 8 -6.86 -7.42 15.82
CA VAL A 8 -6.34 -8.79 15.88
C VAL A 8 -5.03 -8.91 15.09
N LEU A 9 -4.95 -8.34 13.89
CA LEU A 9 -3.72 -8.31 13.08
C LEU A 9 -2.58 -7.61 13.82
N LEU A 10 -2.83 -6.39 14.33
CA LEU A 10 -1.85 -5.65 15.12
C LEU A 10 -1.42 -6.47 16.34
N ARG A 11 -2.36 -7.02 17.10
CA ARG A 11 -2.08 -7.82 18.29
C ARG A 11 -1.35 -9.13 17.99
N TRP A 12 -1.59 -9.73 16.82
CA TRP A 12 -0.96 -10.97 16.36
C TRP A 12 0.48 -10.73 15.91
N VAL A 13 0.74 -9.68 15.13
CA VAL A 13 2.09 -9.30 14.66
C VAL A 13 3.03 -8.93 15.82
N ILE A 14 2.49 -8.51 16.96
CA ILE A 14 3.25 -8.03 18.13
C ILE A 14 3.62 -9.14 19.12
N ARG A 15 2.89 -10.26 19.16
CA ARG A 15 3.16 -11.32 20.13
C ARG A 15 4.48 -12.02 19.80
N ALA A 16 5.57 -11.50 20.37
CA ALA A 16 6.80 -12.24 20.50
C ALA A 16 6.55 -13.49 21.37
N PRO A 17 7.01 -14.67 20.96
CA PRO A 17 6.96 -15.86 21.82
C PRO A 17 7.84 -15.58 23.05
N GLY A 18 7.21 -15.29 24.20
CA GLY A 18 7.92 -14.93 25.44
C GLY A 18 7.35 -13.74 26.24
N GLY A 19 6.35 -13.00 25.73
CA GLY A 19 5.50 -12.15 26.59
C GLY A 19 6.02 -10.77 27.02
N GLY A 20 7.03 -10.20 26.36
CA GLY A 20 7.55 -8.86 26.65
C GLY A 20 7.46 -7.86 25.47
N ALA A 21 7.15 -6.60 25.78
CA ALA A 21 7.30 -5.49 24.83
C ALA A 21 8.79 -5.13 24.72
N THR A 22 9.39 -5.28 23.55
CA THR A 22 10.79 -4.89 23.29
C THR A 22 10.80 -3.60 22.45
N PRO A 23 11.90 -2.82 22.45
CA PRO A 23 12.04 -1.68 21.53
C PRO A 23 11.77 -2.07 20.07
N VAL A 24 12.17 -3.28 19.68
CA VAL A 24 11.96 -3.82 18.32
C VAL A 24 10.49 -4.07 18.04
N SER A 25 9.76 -4.73 18.96
CA SER A 25 8.33 -4.99 18.75
C SER A 25 7.50 -3.71 18.81
N ALA A 26 7.87 -2.74 19.66
CA ALA A 26 7.23 -1.42 19.72
C ALA A 26 7.46 -0.60 18.43
N ALA A 27 8.67 -0.62 17.87
CA ALA A 27 8.97 0.03 16.60
C ALA A 27 8.26 -0.64 15.42
N GLN A 28 8.18 -1.98 15.42
CA GLN A 28 7.45 -2.75 14.40
C GLN A 28 5.95 -2.49 14.47
N HIS A 29 5.37 -2.43 15.67
CA HIS A 29 3.98 -2.05 15.85
C HIS A 29 3.69 -0.63 15.35
N ALA A 30 4.49 0.35 15.76
CA ALA A 30 4.38 1.72 15.28
C ALA A 30 4.50 1.80 13.74
N TYR A 31 5.35 0.94 13.15
CA TYR A 31 5.47 0.79 11.71
C TYR A 31 4.15 0.33 11.07
N TRP A 32 3.58 -0.77 11.55
CA TRP A 32 2.34 -1.35 11.02
C TRP A 32 1.12 -0.45 11.21
N VAL A 33 0.99 0.22 12.36
CA VAL A 33 -0.08 1.19 12.60
C VAL A 33 -0.03 2.30 11.55
N GLY A 34 1.15 2.88 11.31
CA GLY A 34 1.29 3.93 10.30
C GLY A 34 1.02 3.43 8.88
N PHE A 35 1.46 2.22 8.55
CA PHE A 35 1.25 1.63 7.23
C PHE A 35 -0.23 1.31 6.95
N ILE A 36 -0.93 0.68 7.91
CA ILE A 36 -2.36 0.41 7.79
C ILE A 36 -3.16 1.71 7.77
N GLY A 37 -2.78 2.71 8.59
CA GLY A 37 -3.41 4.02 8.61
C GLY A 37 -3.29 4.74 7.28
N TRP A 38 -2.14 4.62 6.61
CA TRP A 38 -1.93 5.13 5.26
C TRP A 38 -2.77 4.38 4.21
N LEU A 39 -2.84 3.05 4.25
CA LEU A 39 -3.70 2.29 3.34
C LEU A 39 -5.18 2.64 3.51
N ALA A 40 -5.62 2.80 4.76
CA ALA A 40 -6.98 3.21 5.08
C ALA A 40 -7.29 4.61 4.54
N SER A 41 -6.30 5.50 4.46
CA SER A 41 -6.47 6.90 4.03
C SER A 41 -6.75 7.13 2.54
N SER A 42 -6.87 6.08 1.72
CA SER A 42 -7.06 6.22 0.27
C SER A 42 -8.41 6.84 -0.10
N LEU A 43 -8.38 8.05 -0.65
CA LEU A 43 -9.56 8.78 -1.14
C LEU A 43 -9.94 8.44 -2.59
N GLN A 44 -9.32 7.43 -3.20
CA GLN A 44 -9.55 7.07 -4.60
C GLN A 44 -11.03 6.78 -4.94
N PRO A 45 -11.84 6.11 -4.09
CA PRO A 45 -13.28 5.94 -4.35
C PRO A 45 -14.06 7.26 -4.43
N ALA A 46 -13.58 8.31 -3.75
CA ALA A 46 -14.22 9.63 -3.72
C ALA A 46 -13.66 10.59 -4.79
N ALA A 47 -12.74 10.15 -5.66
CA ALA A 47 -12.08 11.02 -6.65
C ALA A 47 -13.06 11.73 -7.60
N ASN A 48 -14.20 11.09 -7.89
CA ASN A 48 -15.27 11.61 -8.75
C ASN A 48 -16.51 12.00 -7.93
N ALA A 49 -16.37 12.27 -6.63
CA ALA A 49 -17.51 12.72 -5.81
C ALA A 49 -18.12 14.00 -6.39
N GLY A 50 -19.45 14.01 -6.49
CA GLY A 50 -20.21 15.13 -7.04
C GLY A 50 -20.20 15.24 -8.57
N ILE A 51 -19.61 14.29 -9.29
CA ILE A 51 -19.69 14.20 -10.75
C ILE A 51 -20.91 13.37 -11.16
N LEU A 52 -21.67 13.87 -12.13
CA LEU A 52 -22.83 13.22 -12.72
C LEU A 52 -22.42 12.64 -14.07
N PRO A 53 -22.13 11.34 -14.18
CA PRO A 53 -21.68 10.77 -15.45
C PRO A 53 -22.77 10.83 -16.52
N VAL A 54 -22.37 11.05 -17.78
CA VAL A 54 -23.28 10.92 -18.92
C VAL A 54 -23.80 9.48 -19.00
N PRO A 55 -25.13 9.25 -19.03
CA PRO A 55 -25.69 7.92 -19.25
C PRO A 55 -25.25 7.41 -20.62
N SER A 56 -24.42 6.37 -20.64
CA SER A 56 -23.96 5.71 -21.88
C SER A 56 -24.47 4.28 -21.91
N PRO A 57 -25.01 3.79 -23.04
CA PRO A 57 -25.39 2.39 -23.18
C PRO A 57 -24.16 1.49 -22.97
N GLY A 58 -24.17 0.70 -21.89
CA GLY A 58 -23.05 -0.16 -21.48
C GLY A 58 -22.09 0.45 -20.44
N SER A 59 -22.27 1.72 -20.06
CA SER A 59 -21.56 2.32 -18.92
C SER A 59 -22.32 2.08 -17.63
N THR A 60 -21.64 1.49 -16.65
CA THR A 60 -22.15 1.27 -15.29
C THR A 60 -21.65 2.35 -14.33
N ALA A 61 -21.01 3.42 -14.83
CA ALA A 61 -20.59 4.55 -14.04
C ALA A 61 -21.84 5.24 -13.47
N GLY A 62 -22.18 4.89 -12.23
CA GLY A 62 -23.21 5.56 -11.45
C GLY A 62 -22.64 6.75 -10.70
N THR A 63 -23.52 7.59 -10.17
CA THR A 63 -23.14 8.63 -9.21
C THR A 63 -22.46 7.99 -8.01
N VAL A 64 -21.29 8.51 -7.64
CA VAL A 64 -20.57 8.03 -6.45
C VAL A 64 -21.42 8.30 -5.21
N ASP A 65 -21.63 7.28 -4.39
CA ASP A 65 -22.19 7.49 -3.05
C ASP A 65 -21.14 8.19 -2.18
N ILE A 66 -21.29 9.51 -2.03
CA ILE A 66 -20.28 10.40 -1.48
C ILE A 66 -19.97 10.04 -0.03
N LEU A 67 -21.00 9.71 0.75
CA LEU A 67 -20.86 9.56 2.19
C LEU A 67 -20.05 8.31 2.57
N PRO A 68 -20.32 7.09 2.05
CA PRO A 68 -19.46 5.93 2.27
C PRO A 68 -18.06 6.10 1.69
N ALA A 69 -17.94 6.74 0.52
CA ALA A 69 -16.66 6.96 -0.16
C ALA A 69 -15.72 7.87 0.66
N LEU A 70 -16.26 8.81 1.44
CA LEU A 70 -15.51 9.68 2.35
C LEU A 70 -15.39 9.12 3.78
N ALA A 71 -16.43 8.44 4.27
CA ALA A 71 -16.46 7.93 5.64
C ALA A 71 -15.34 6.92 5.88
N TRP A 72 -15.11 6.01 4.92
CA TRP A 72 -14.10 4.98 5.07
C TRP A 72 -12.68 5.55 5.21
N PRO A 73 -12.19 6.45 4.33
CA PRO A 73 -10.83 6.95 4.45
C PRO A 73 -10.60 7.82 5.67
N VAL A 74 -11.59 8.65 6.01
CA VAL A 74 -11.54 9.55 7.17
C VAL A 74 -11.59 8.78 8.48
N LEU A 75 -12.67 8.01 8.70
CA LEU A 75 -12.88 7.31 9.97
C LEU A 75 -11.97 6.10 10.11
N GLY A 76 -11.73 5.38 9.02
CA GLY A 76 -10.84 4.22 9.00
C GLY A 76 -9.41 4.59 9.39
N CYS A 77 -8.86 5.68 8.81
CA CYS A 77 -7.53 6.15 9.16
C CYS A 77 -7.43 6.55 10.64
N LEU A 78 -8.36 7.37 11.13
CA LEU A 78 -8.40 7.80 12.52
C LEU A 78 -8.55 6.63 13.49
N ALA A 79 -9.44 5.68 13.17
CA ALA A 79 -9.65 4.48 13.97
C ALA A 79 -8.39 3.62 14.03
N VAL A 80 -7.68 3.42 12.91
CA VAL A 80 -6.43 2.65 12.91
C VAL A 80 -5.38 3.29 13.80
N HIS A 81 -5.22 4.62 13.75
CA HIS A 81 -4.26 5.31 14.60
C HIS A 81 -4.66 5.27 16.08
N ALA A 82 -5.95 5.45 16.40
CA ALA A 82 -6.47 5.35 17.76
C ALA A 82 -6.31 3.92 18.33
N ILE A 83 -6.77 2.91 17.59
CA ILE A 83 -6.62 1.48 17.93
C ILE A 83 -5.13 1.12 18.04
N GLY A 84 -4.30 1.65 17.15
CA GLY A 84 -2.86 1.51 17.20
C GLY A 84 -2.28 1.93 18.54
N GLN A 85 -2.67 3.09 19.06
CA GLN A 85 -2.21 3.52 20.38
C GLN A 85 -2.78 2.67 21.53
N LEU A 86 -4.03 2.21 21.42
CA LEU A 86 -4.68 1.36 22.43
C LEU A 86 -4.18 -0.09 22.44
N SER A 87 -3.58 -0.54 21.33
CA SER A 87 -3.13 -1.92 21.12
C SER A 87 -1.68 -2.19 21.52
N TYR A 88 -0.96 -1.20 22.05
CA TYR A 88 0.39 -1.41 22.54
C TYR A 88 0.41 -2.53 23.60
N PRO A 89 1.35 -3.49 23.52
CA PRO A 89 1.42 -4.59 24.46
C PRO A 89 1.80 -4.06 25.85
N GLY A 90 0.90 -4.16 26.81
CA GLY A 90 1.18 -3.85 28.21
C GLY A 90 1.66 -5.09 28.98
N PRO A 91 2.95 -5.20 29.37
CA PRO A 91 3.35 -6.07 30.46
C PRO A 91 3.00 -5.42 31.80
N ARG A 92 2.49 -6.21 32.75
CA ARG A 92 2.22 -5.80 34.13
C ARG A 92 3.48 -6.08 34.95
N LEU A 93 4.37 -5.11 35.16
CA LEU A 93 5.36 -5.27 36.21
C LEU A 93 4.68 -5.18 37.59
N PRO A 94 5.16 -5.91 38.61
CA PRO A 94 4.57 -5.90 39.95
C PRO A 94 4.67 -4.55 40.68
N ARG A 95 5.55 -3.63 40.24
CA ARG A 95 5.68 -2.28 40.80
C ARG A 95 5.66 -1.22 39.70
N ARG A 96 4.66 -0.34 39.80
CA ARG A 96 4.37 0.75 38.87
C ARG A 96 5.25 1.96 39.19
N ARG A 97 6.05 2.42 38.22
CA ARG A 97 6.72 3.74 38.32
C ARG A 97 5.80 4.81 37.74
N ALA A 98 5.18 5.60 38.59
CA ALA A 98 4.42 6.78 38.16
C ALA A 98 5.40 7.95 37.96
N THR A 99 5.60 8.36 36.71
CA THR A 99 6.26 9.64 36.41
C THR A 99 5.19 10.72 36.34
N LEU A 100 5.22 11.68 37.26
CA LEU A 100 4.21 12.74 37.44
C LEU A 100 4.47 13.99 36.57
N ASP A 101 5.25 13.88 35.49
CA ASP A 101 5.46 15.02 34.59
C ASP A 101 4.16 15.37 33.86
N VAL A 102 3.75 16.63 33.99
CA VAL A 102 2.71 17.24 33.16
C VAL A 102 3.23 17.26 31.73
N ARG A 103 2.50 16.62 30.81
CA ARG A 103 2.92 16.42 29.42
C ARG A 103 1.92 17.07 28.48
N GLY A 104 2.38 18.05 27.71
CA GLY A 104 1.60 18.69 26.66
C GLY A 104 1.75 17.99 25.31
N VAL A 105 0.80 18.21 24.40
CA VAL A 105 0.94 17.84 22.97
C VAL A 105 2.15 18.53 22.36
N GLN A 106 2.37 19.79 22.75
CA GLN A 106 3.42 20.64 22.21
C GLN A 106 4.85 20.12 22.48
N ASP A 107 5.03 19.27 23.49
CA ASP A 107 6.34 18.72 23.87
C ASP A 107 6.85 17.66 22.89
N PHE A 108 5.92 16.94 22.25
CA PHE A 108 6.23 15.85 21.31
C PHE A 108 5.92 16.20 19.86
N LEU A 109 5.32 17.37 19.61
CA LEU A 109 4.85 17.77 18.30
C LEU A 109 6.02 18.33 17.46
N PRO A 110 6.31 17.76 16.27
CA PRO A 110 7.29 18.35 15.36
C PRO A 110 6.74 19.66 14.78
N ARG A 111 7.07 20.80 15.41
CA ARG A 111 6.51 22.13 15.09
C ARG A 111 6.52 22.48 13.60
N PRO A 112 7.61 22.28 12.83
CA PRO A 112 7.60 22.63 11.40
C PRO A 112 6.60 21.79 10.60
N LEU A 113 6.46 20.50 10.93
CA LEU A 113 5.48 19.63 10.30
C LEU A 113 4.06 20.04 10.71
N ALA A 114 3.82 20.37 11.97
CA ALA A 114 2.51 20.82 12.44
C ALA A 114 2.04 22.09 11.72
N TRP A 115 2.93 23.08 11.53
CA TRP A 115 2.63 24.27 10.75
C TRP A 115 2.35 23.95 9.28
N THR A 116 3.13 23.05 8.69
CA THR A 116 2.91 22.61 7.30
C THR A 116 1.55 21.93 7.14
N VAL A 117 1.21 21.02 8.07
CA VAL A 117 -0.10 20.35 8.09
C VAL A 117 -1.21 21.36 8.24
N LEU A 118 -1.09 22.31 9.19
CA LEU A 118 -2.08 23.37 9.36
C LEU A 118 -2.28 24.19 8.07
N ALA A 119 -1.20 24.57 7.39
CA ALA A 119 -1.28 25.27 6.12
C ALA A 119 -2.03 24.46 5.05
N ILE A 120 -1.80 23.15 4.98
CA ILE A 120 -2.53 22.24 4.07
C ILE A 120 -4.02 22.17 4.41
N PHE A 121 -4.38 22.11 5.71
CA PHE A 121 -5.78 22.13 6.14
C PHE A 121 -6.46 23.45 5.77
N VAL A 122 -5.79 24.58 5.98
CA VAL A 122 -6.32 25.91 5.63
C VAL A 122 -6.48 26.04 4.11
N ALA A 123 -5.50 25.58 3.33
CA ALA A 123 -5.58 25.59 1.87
C ALA A 123 -6.72 24.69 1.36
N ALA A 124 -6.87 23.48 1.91
CA ALA A 124 -7.97 22.59 1.57
C ALA A 124 -9.34 23.19 1.93
N ALA A 125 -9.46 23.81 3.11
CA ALA A 125 -10.69 24.51 3.51
C ALA A 125 -11.02 25.67 2.57
N GLY A 126 -10.03 26.47 2.17
CA GLY A 126 -10.19 27.56 1.21
C GLY A 126 -10.66 27.04 -0.16
N GLN A 127 -10.05 25.96 -0.66
CA GLN A 127 -10.45 25.32 -1.90
C GLN A 127 -11.90 24.80 -1.83
N ILE A 128 -12.28 24.12 -0.74
CA ILE A 128 -13.64 23.60 -0.52
C ILE A 128 -14.66 24.75 -0.42
N ALA A 129 -14.32 25.83 0.29
CA ALA A 129 -15.17 27.01 0.41
C ALA A 129 -15.37 27.70 -0.96
N TRP A 130 -14.33 27.77 -1.79
CA TRP A 130 -14.46 28.27 -3.15
C TRP A 130 -15.36 27.35 -4.00
N THR A 131 -15.19 26.03 -3.92
CA THR A 131 -16.06 25.07 -4.61
C THR A 131 -17.54 25.26 -4.25
N ALA A 132 -17.86 25.69 -3.02
CA ALA A 132 -19.25 25.96 -2.61
C ALA A 132 -19.96 27.02 -3.47
N THR A 133 -19.20 27.90 -4.13
CA THR A 133 -19.74 28.98 -4.99
C THR A 133 -20.07 28.52 -6.41
N LEU A 134 -19.68 27.29 -6.78
CA LEU A 134 -19.82 26.81 -8.15
C LEU A 134 -21.22 26.28 -8.45
N PRO A 135 -21.78 26.58 -9.63
CA PRO A 135 -23.07 26.04 -10.04
C PRO A 135 -22.98 24.55 -10.39
N GLY A 136 -24.11 23.86 -10.24
CA GLY A 136 -24.30 22.51 -10.75
C GLY A 136 -24.70 22.52 -12.22
N PHE A 137 -24.36 21.46 -12.94
CA PHE A 137 -24.71 21.26 -14.35
C PHE A 137 -25.27 19.85 -14.54
N ALA A 138 -26.35 19.74 -15.31
CA ALA A 138 -26.84 18.44 -15.75
C ALA A 138 -25.85 17.81 -16.75
N PRO A 139 -25.67 16.48 -16.74
CA PRO A 139 -24.86 15.82 -17.76
C PRO A 139 -25.47 16.03 -19.14
N VAL A 140 -24.61 16.27 -20.14
CA VAL A 140 -25.02 16.44 -21.54
C VAL A 140 -24.39 15.32 -22.37
N PRO A 141 -25.19 14.52 -23.09
CA PRO A 141 -24.68 13.47 -23.97
C PRO A 141 -23.63 13.98 -24.94
N TYR A 142 -22.61 13.15 -25.19
CA TYR A 142 -21.59 13.46 -26.18
C TYR A 142 -22.19 13.41 -27.59
N GLU A 143 -22.23 14.55 -28.27
CA GLU A 143 -22.74 14.70 -29.64
C GLU A 143 -21.69 15.38 -30.53
N TYR A 144 -21.82 15.23 -31.85
CA TYR A 144 -20.96 15.92 -32.82
C TYR A 144 -21.71 17.09 -33.42
N ARG A 145 -21.15 18.30 -33.32
CA ARG A 145 -21.69 19.50 -33.98
C ARG A 145 -20.76 19.96 -35.10
N PRO A 146 -21.30 20.36 -36.27
CA PRO A 146 -20.47 20.97 -37.31
C PRO A 146 -19.90 22.32 -36.85
N ALA A 147 -18.59 22.48 -37.04
CA ALA A 147 -17.83 23.70 -36.80
C ALA A 147 -17.71 24.54 -38.09
N PRO A 148 -17.39 25.85 -38.00
CA PRO A 148 -17.34 26.76 -39.15
C PRO A 148 -16.35 26.37 -40.26
N ASP A 149 -15.39 25.49 -39.96
CA ASP A 149 -14.34 24.99 -40.83
C ASP A 149 -14.66 23.61 -41.44
N ASN A 150 -15.95 23.20 -41.45
CA ASN A 150 -16.42 21.87 -41.86
C ASN A 150 -15.85 20.71 -41.02
N GLN A 151 -15.25 20.98 -39.85
CA GLN A 151 -14.89 19.92 -38.91
C GLN A 151 -16.08 19.59 -38.00
N TYR A 152 -16.05 18.40 -37.39
CA TYR A 152 -17.00 18.07 -36.33
C TYR A 152 -16.29 18.26 -34.99
N VAL A 153 -16.87 19.07 -34.12
CA VAL A 153 -16.44 19.18 -32.73
C VAL A 153 -17.32 18.32 -31.86
N THR A 154 -16.70 17.51 -31.00
CA THR A 154 -17.42 16.80 -29.95
C THR A 154 -17.87 17.82 -28.91
N TYR A 155 -19.14 17.76 -28.56
CA TYR A 155 -19.81 18.59 -27.58
C TYR A 155 -20.49 17.68 -26.55
N GLY A 156 -20.69 18.17 -25.33
CA GLY A 156 -21.20 17.39 -24.21
C GLY A 156 -20.10 16.99 -23.23
N ALA A 157 -20.50 16.77 -21.98
CA ALA A 157 -19.62 16.36 -20.89
C ALA A 157 -20.43 15.79 -19.73
N ASP A 158 -19.73 15.14 -18.80
CA ASP A 158 -20.28 14.81 -17.49
C ASP A 158 -20.75 16.08 -16.78
N GLY A 159 -21.88 15.96 -16.07
CA GLY A 159 -22.41 17.02 -15.23
C GLY A 159 -21.76 17.01 -13.85
N ARG A 160 -22.25 17.90 -12.99
CA ARG A 160 -21.85 17.96 -11.58
C ARG A 160 -22.98 18.46 -10.71
N ILE A 161 -23.05 17.96 -9.47
CA ILE A 161 -23.97 18.51 -8.46
C ILE A 161 -23.56 19.94 -8.09
N PRO A 162 -24.48 20.75 -7.52
CA PRO A 162 -24.16 22.08 -7.01
C PRO A 162 -22.97 22.05 -6.05
N GLY A 163 -22.07 23.01 -6.19
CA GLY A 163 -20.84 23.07 -5.40
C GLY A 163 -21.08 23.13 -3.90
N VAL A 164 -22.15 23.80 -3.46
CA VAL A 164 -22.56 23.89 -2.05
C VAL A 164 -22.84 22.52 -1.43
N GLU A 165 -23.43 21.60 -2.20
CA GLU A 165 -23.76 20.26 -1.73
C GLU A 165 -22.49 19.43 -1.53
N LEU A 166 -21.59 19.42 -2.52
CA LEU A 166 -20.30 18.75 -2.41
C LEU A 166 -19.44 19.35 -1.28
N ALA A 167 -19.42 20.69 -1.18
CA ALA A 167 -18.65 21.39 -0.16
C ALA A 167 -19.14 21.05 1.26
N ALA A 168 -20.43 20.82 1.47
CA ALA A 168 -20.96 20.37 2.76
C ALA A 168 -20.38 18.99 3.15
N TYR A 169 -20.32 18.03 2.22
CA TYR A 169 -19.72 16.72 2.47
C TYR A 169 -18.21 16.79 2.72
N LEU A 170 -17.47 17.48 1.85
CA LEU A 170 -16.01 17.61 1.96
C LEU A 170 -15.59 18.43 3.18
N GLY A 171 -16.32 19.51 3.49
CA GLY A 171 -16.10 20.35 4.66
C GLY A 171 -16.35 19.58 5.95
N SER A 172 -17.44 18.82 6.01
CA SER A 172 -17.73 17.93 7.15
C SER A 172 -16.64 16.87 7.34
N ALA A 173 -16.19 16.24 6.25
CA ALA A 173 -15.07 15.31 6.28
C ALA A 173 -13.79 15.97 6.81
N LEU A 174 -13.45 17.17 6.34
CA LEU A 174 -12.25 17.91 6.78
C LEU A 174 -12.32 18.25 8.27
N ILE A 175 -13.48 18.69 8.77
CA ILE A 175 -13.70 18.97 10.20
C ILE A 175 -13.53 17.69 11.03
N ILE A 176 -14.09 16.56 10.59
CA ILE A 176 -13.94 15.28 11.28
C ILE A 176 -12.47 14.85 11.32
N VAL A 177 -11.74 14.98 10.21
CA VAL A 177 -10.29 14.69 10.21
C VAL A 177 -9.56 15.60 11.18
N ALA A 178 -9.84 16.90 11.19
CA ALA A 178 -9.18 17.85 12.08
C ALA A 178 -9.45 17.52 13.57
N ALA A 179 -10.73 17.36 13.94
CA ALA A 179 -11.13 17.02 15.31
C ALA A 179 -10.58 15.65 15.74
N GLY A 180 -10.67 14.65 14.86
CA GLY A 180 -10.11 13.33 15.10
C GLY A 180 -8.59 13.34 15.26
N THR A 181 -7.89 14.17 14.48
CA THR A 181 -6.43 14.34 14.61
C THR A 181 -6.08 14.88 15.99
N LEU A 182 -6.77 15.92 16.46
CA LEU A 182 -6.56 16.49 17.80
C LEU A 182 -6.81 15.45 18.90
N LEU A 183 -7.87 14.65 18.77
CA LEU A 183 -8.19 13.57 19.70
C LEU A 183 -7.11 12.49 19.71
N VAL A 184 -6.61 12.07 18.54
CA VAL A 184 -5.55 11.06 18.46
C VAL A 184 -4.22 11.63 18.96
N LEU A 185 -3.90 12.90 18.71
CA LEU A 185 -2.71 13.56 19.30
C LEU A 185 -2.79 13.57 20.83
N ALA A 186 -3.94 13.91 21.40
CA ALA A 186 -4.19 13.82 22.84
C ALA A 186 -4.08 12.38 23.35
N LEU A 187 -4.57 11.41 22.59
CA LEU A 187 -4.43 10.01 22.95
C LEU A 187 -2.96 9.54 22.94
N ILE A 188 -2.16 10.01 21.98
CA ILE A 188 -0.71 9.74 21.92
C ILE A 188 0.03 10.35 23.12
N THR A 189 -0.32 11.58 23.55
CA THR A 189 0.31 12.20 24.73
C THR A 189 -0.04 11.47 26.02
N HIS A 190 -1.32 11.13 26.18
CA HIS A 190 -1.83 10.45 27.37
C HIS A 190 -1.56 8.94 27.38
N ARG A 191 -0.98 8.39 26.30
CA ARG A 191 -0.58 6.99 26.24
C ARG A 191 0.37 6.64 27.38
N TRP A 192 0.07 5.52 28.03
CA TRP A 192 0.92 4.95 29.08
C TRP A 192 2.34 4.65 28.58
N GLN A 193 3.32 4.85 29.46
CA GLN A 193 4.70 4.53 29.17
C GLN A 193 4.88 3.02 29.08
N LEU A 194 5.68 2.59 28.11
CA LEU A 194 6.14 1.21 28.04
C LEU A 194 7.26 1.05 29.08
N GLU A 195 6.97 0.35 30.17
CA GLU A 195 7.89 0.15 31.30
C GLU A 195 9.28 -0.42 30.93
N PRO A 196 9.44 -1.24 29.87
CA PRO A 196 10.76 -1.69 29.42
C PRO A 196 11.61 -0.61 28.72
N LEU A 197 11.03 0.55 28.40
CA LEU A 197 11.69 1.62 27.65
C LEU A 197 12.05 2.79 28.55
N THR A 198 13.15 3.47 28.20
CA THR A 198 13.54 4.71 28.89
C THR A 198 12.47 5.80 28.68
N PRO A 199 12.39 6.82 29.56
CA PRO A 199 11.50 7.97 29.35
C PRO A 199 11.78 8.69 28.01
N GLU A 200 13.06 8.78 27.61
CA GLU A 200 13.50 9.36 26.34
C GLU A 200 12.98 8.56 25.13
N ASP A 201 13.15 7.22 25.14
CA ASP A 201 12.65 6.35 24.08
C ASP A 201 11.11 6.42 23.97
N ASN A 202 10.41 6.51 25.10
CA ASN A 202 8.97 6.71 25.11
C ASN A 202 8.56 8.06 24.48
N GLY A 203 9.29 9.14 24.78
CA GLY A 203 9.10 10.45 24.16
C GLY A 203 9.35 10.44 22.65
N LEU A 204 10.41 9.76 22.22
CA LEU A 204 10.70 9.54 20.79
C LEU A 204 9.59 8.73 20.11
N LEU A 205 9.08 7.67 20.73
CA LEU A 205 7.97 6.89 20.17
C LEU A 205 6.69 7.72 20.01
N ARG A 206 6.39 8.61 20.96
CA ARG A 206 5.26 9.56 20.82
C ARG A 206 5.50 10.51 19.65
N THR A 207 6.69 11.08 19.55
CA THR A 207 7.08 11.96 18.43
C THR A 207 6.97 11.26 17.07
N ILE A 208 7.42 10.00 16.98
CA ILE A 208 7.28 9.18 15.76
C ILE A 208 5.81 8.94 15.42
N ALA A 209 4.98 8.62 16.42
CA ALA A 209 3.55 8.38 16.22
C ALA A 209 2.82 9.66 15.75
N MET A 210 3.10 10.81 16.39
CA MET A 210 2.55 12.10 15.99
C MET A 210 3.00 12.50 14.59
N ASN A 211 4.29 12.35 14.27
CA ASN A 211 4.82 12.65 12.93
C ASN A 211 4.11 11.82 11.85
N ARG A 212 3.93 10.52 12.08
CA ARG A 212 3.22 9.63 11.14
C ARG A 212 1.76 10.03 10.98
N LEU A 213 1.06 10.27 12.09
CA LEU A 213 -0.34 10.74 12.05
C LEU A 213 -0.46 12.01 11.23
N LEU A 214 0.34 13.04 11.54
CA LEU A 214 0.33 14.33 10.86
C LEU A 214 0.57 14.19 9.35
N ARG A 215 1.53 13.36 8.93
CA ARG A 215 1.78 13.08 7.51
C ARG A 215 0.57 12.46 6.83
N THR A 216 -0.06 11.46 7.44
CA THR A 216 -1.24 10.79 6.87
C THR A 216 -2.43 11.74 6.77
N VAL A 217 -2.73 12.50 7.82
CA VAL A 217 -3.88 13.42 7.81
C VAL A 217 -3.66 14.62 6.89
N ALA A 218 -2.41 15.07 6.69
CA ALA A 218 -2.07 16.05 5.67
C ALA A 218 -2.38 15.53 4.26
N THR A 219 -2.06 14.26 3.96
CA THR A 219 -2.40 13.65 2.67
C THR A 219 -3.92 13.49 2.48
N ILE A 220 -4.67 13.20 3.54
CA ILE A 220 -6.15 13.17 3.47
C ILE A 220 -6.69 14.58 3.20
N ALA A 221 -6.29 15.58 3.98
CA ALA A 221 -6.76 16.96 3.82
C ALA A 221 -6.46 17.50 2.42
N SER A 222 -5.23 17.29 1.93
CA SER A 222 -4.83 17.63 0.57
C SER A 222 -5.65 16.87 -0.49
N GLY A 223 -5.93 15.58 -0.28
CA GLY A 223 -6.77 14.80 -1.16
C GLY A 223 -8.22 15.29 -1.22
N LEU A 224 -8.80 15.72 -0.10
CA LEU A 224 -10.13 16.36 -0.08
C LEU A 224 -10.12 17.67 -0.88
N GLY A 225 -9.07 18.49 -0.74
CA GLY A 225 -8.87 19.67 -1.58
C GLY A 225 -8.72 19.32 -3.07
N ALA A 226 -8.04 18.22 -3.40
CA ALA A 226 -7.90 17.75 -4.78
C ALA A 226 -9.22 17.29 -5.39
N ILE A 227 -10.11 16.66 -4.61
CA ILE A 227 -11.46 16.29 -5.05
C ILE A 227 -12.27 17.56 -5.34
N ALA A 228 -12.23 18.55 -4.45
CA ALA A 228 -12.87 19.85 -4.65
C ALA A 228 -12.34 20.57 -5.91
N GLY A 229 -11.03 20.54 -6.13
CA GLY A 229 -10.41 21.09 -7.34
C GLY A 229 -10.74 20.31 -8.61
N ASN A 230 -10.85 18.98 -8.54
CA ASN A 230 -11.30 18.15 -9.66
C ASN A 230 -12.73 18.51 -10.07
N HIS A 231 -13.62 18.72 -9.09
CA HIS A 231 -14.99 19.18 -9.34
C HIS A 231 -15.01 20.60 -9.93
N ALA A 232 -14.16 21.50 -9.43
CA ALA A 232 -14.06 22.87 -9.92
C ALA A 232 -13.52 22.98 -11.35
N ALA A 233 -12.56 22.12 -11.71
CA ALA A 233 -11.94 22.11 -13.03
C ALA A 233 -12.86 21.62 -14.17
N ARG A 234 -14.04 21.09 -13.84
CA ARG A 234 -15.03 20.67 -14.84
C ARG A 234 -15.71 21.91 -15.46
N PRO A 235 -15.58 22.11 -16.78
CA PRO A 235 -16.25 23.21 -17.47
C PRO A 235 -17.75 22.95 -17.55
N ASP A 236 -18.50 23.97 -17.98
CA ASP A 236 -19.89 23.78 -18.40
C ASP A 236 -19.92 22.73 -19.54
N PRO A 237 -20.76 21.69 -19.46
CA PRO A 237 -20.93 20.72 -20.54
C PRO A 237 -21.26 21.36 -21.89
N PHE A 238 -21.82 22.58 -21.89
CA PHE A 238 -22.15 23.33 -23.10
C PHE A 238 -20.93 23.99 -23.78
N ASP A 239 -19.82 24.19 -23.06
CA ASP A 239 -18.66 24.93 -23.58
C ASP A 239 -17.70 24.07 -24.42
N GLY A 240 -17.90 22.75 -24.48
CA GLY A 240 -17.20 21.83 -25.41
C GLY A 240 -15.69 21.66 -25.20
N THR A 241 -15.04 22.44 -24.32
CA THR A 241 -13.60 22.35 -24.05
C THR A 241 -13.33 21.58 -22.77
N GLY A 242 -13.38 20.25 -22.83
CA GLY A 242 -12.95 19.41 -21.72
C GLY A 242 -11.45 19.53 -21.45
N SER A 243 -11.04 20.41 -20.53
CA SER A 243 -9.66 20.42 -20.03
C SER A 243 -9.50 19.30 -19.00
N TRP A 244 -8.53 18.41 -19.25
CA TRP A 244 -8.14 17.35 -18.32
C TRP A 244 -7.15 17.83 -17.26
N PHE A 245 -6.78 19.12 -17.29
CA PHE A 245 -5.77 19.66 -16.39
C PHE A 245 -6.36 19.90 -15.00
N ASN A 246 -5.97 19.06 -14.04
CA ASN A 246 -6.34 19.19 -12.63
C ASN A 246 -5.14 19.68 -11.79
N PRO A 247 -4.97 21.02 -11.62
CA PRO A 247 -3.86 21.57 -10.85
C PRO A 247 -3.91 21.16 -9.38
N ALA A 248 -5.11 20.98 -8.81
CA ALA A 248 -5.27 20.54 -7.43
C ALA A 248 -4.81 19.08 -7.24
N GLY A 249 -5.01 18.22 -8.25
CA GLY A 249 -4.44 16.88 -8.30
C GLY A 249 -2.92 16.87 -8.30
N LEU A 250 -2.28 17.76 -9.08
CA LEU A 250 -0.82 17.92 -9.09
C LEU A 250 -0.28 18.43 -7.75
N LEU A 251 -0.93 19.43 -7.16
CA LEU A 251 -0.57 19.92 -5.82
C LEU A 251 -0.70 18.81 -4.77
N ASN A 252 -1.73 17.97 -4.86
CA ASN A 252 -1.88 16.84 -3.96
C ASN A 252 -0.78 15.78 -4.13
N LEU A 253 -0.35 15.51 -5.36
CA LEU A 253 0.82 14.66 -5.61
C LEU A 253 2.09 15.27 -4.99
N ALA A 254 2.29 16.58 -5.13
CA ALA A 254 3.42 17.28 -4.52
C ALA A 254 3.40 17.18 -2.99
N VAL A 255 2.22 17.35 -2.35
CA VAL A 255 2.05 17.14 -0.90
C VAL A 255 2.38 15.71 -0.51
N LEU A 256 1.90 14.72 -1.27
CA LEU A 256 2.20 13.30 -0.99
C LEU A 256 3.70 13.02 -1.04
N LEU A 257 4.42 13.55 -2.05
CA LEU A 257 5.87 13.42 -2.18
C LEU A 257 6.63 14.14 -1.06
N ALA A 258 6.21 15.36 -0.70
CA ALA A 258 6.80 16.11 0.40
C ALA A 258 6.60 15.37 1.74
N MET A 259 5.38 14.88 1.99
CA MET A 259 5.08 14.07 3.16
C MET A 259 5.83 12.74 3.13
N TRP A 260 6.08 12.13 1.98
CA TRP A 260 6.93 10.94 1.87
C TRP A 260 8.34 11.23 2.35
N TRP A 261 8.94 12.32 1.86
CA TRP A 261 10.32 12.70 2.16
C TRP A 261 10.53 13.01 3.65
N TRP A 262 9.51 13.51 4.33
CA TRP A 262 9.61 13.94 5.74
C TRP A 262 9.83 12.78 6.71
N ALA A 263 11.07 12.34 6.87
CA ALA A 263 11.42 11.18 7.68
C ALA A 263 11.16 11.43 9.18
N PRO A 264 10.57 10.45 9.91
CA PRO A 264 10.42 10.55 11.35
C PRO A 264 11.81 10.46 12.03
N PRO A 265 11.97 11.03 13.24
CA PRO A 265 13.19 10.84 14.02
C PRO A 265 13.43 9.35 14.27
N LYS A 266 14.69 8.93 14.23
CA LYS A 266 15.09 7.55 14.45
C LYS A 266 15.43 7.38 15.92
N LEU A 267 15.03 6.26 16.52
CA LEU A 267 15.45 5.90 17.89
C LEU A 267 16.99 5.83 17.93
N SER A 268 17.60 6.65 18.78
CA SER A 268 19.05 6.76 19.03
C SER A 268 19.62 5.45 19.55
N GLY A 269 18.79 4.64 20.23
CA GLY A 269 18.99 3.22 20.50
C GLY A 269 18.88 2.37 19.24
N GLY A 270 19.67 2.72 18.22
CA GLY A 270 19.89 1.92 17.04
C GLY A 270 20.46 0.59 17.45
N VAL A 271 19.54 -0.36 17.66
CA VAL A 271 19.64 -1.73 17.17
C VAL A 271 19.93 -1.63 15.66
N ARG A 272 21.15 -1.20 15.29
CA ARG A 272 21.91 -1.99 14.34
C ARG A 272 21.82 -3.36 14.97
N GLY A 273 20.98 -4.22 14.39
CA GLY A 273 20.99 -5.61 14.76
C GLY A 273 22.45 -5.97 14.92
N ARG A 274 22.76 -6.72 15.97
CA ARG A 274 24.00 -7.45 16.08
C ARG A 274 24.12 -8.49 14.95
N VAL A 275 23.74 -8.12 13.71
CA VAL A 275 24.51 -8.41 12.51
C VAL A 275 25.87 -7.77 12.78
N LEU A 276 26.64 -8.51 13.59
CA LEU A 276 28.06 -8.70 13.43
C LEU A 276 28.58 -7.84 12.29
N ARG A 277 29.38 -6.84 12.67
CA ARG A 277 30.30 -6.13 11.81
C ARG A 277 31.36 -7.13 11.34
N ILE A 278 30.93 -8.23 10.72
CA ILE A 278 31.74 -9.10 9.89
C ILE A 278 31.99 -8.27 8.64
N ASP A 279 33.27 -8.16 8.28
CA ASP A 279 33.71 -7.49 7.07
C ASP A 279 32.78 -7.85 5.92
N ARG A 280 32.04 -6.85 5.45
CA ARG A 280 30.95 -7.04 4.49
C ARG A 280 31.56 -7.45 3.16
N HIS A 281 31.58 -8.76 2.92
CA HIS A 281 31.89 -9.32 1.60
C HIS A 281 31.14 -8.50 0.53
N PRO A 282 31.80 -8.06 -0.55
CA PRO A 282 31.20 -7.15 -1.53
C PRO A 282 29.92 -7.71 -2.15
N ALA A 283 29.82 -9.03 -2.30
CA ALA A 283 28.60 -9.73 -2.73
C ALA A 283 27.39 -9.45 -1.81
N THR A 284 27.59 -9.35 -0.50
CA THR A 284 26.52 -9.04 0.46
C THR A 284 26.05 -7.60 0.33
N LYS A 285 26.97 -6.64 0.11
CA LYS A 285 26.60 -5.24 -0.17
C LYS A 285 25.77 -5.13 -1.44
N PHE A 286 26.19 -5.83 -2.49
CA PHE A 286 25.48 -5.88 -3.76
C PHE A 286 24.09 -6.52 -3.63
N SER A 287 23.99 -7.64 -2.91
CA SER A 287 22.68 -8.28 -2.67
C SER A 287 21.70 -7.36 -1.93
N VAL A 288 22.19 -6.51 -1.02
CA VAL A 288 21.37 -5.50 -0.33
C VAL A 288 20.93 -4.38 -1.28
N SER A 289 21.78 -3.93 -2.22
CA SER A 289 21.43 -2.88 -3.19
C SER A 289 20.40 -3.31 -4.25
N ILE A 290 20.21 -4.62 -4.49
CA ILE A 290 19.14 -5.13 -5.35
C ILE A 290 17.74 -4.76 -4.80
N GLY A 291 17.58 -4.65 -3.48
CA GLY A 291 16.28 -4.33 -2.85
C GLY A 291 15.67 -3.01 -3.33
N PRO A 292 16.38 -1.87 -3.21
CA PRO A 292 15.93 -0.59 -3.77
C PRO A 292 15.66 -0.64 -5.28
N ALA A 293 16.49 -1.33 -6.06
CA ALA A 293 16.29 -1.47 -7.50
C ALA A 293 14.99 -2.21 -7.84
N MET A 294 14.63 -3.25 -7.08
CA MET A 294 13.32 -3.92 -7.21
C MET A 294 12.16 -2.94 -6.92
N GLY A 295 12.31 -2.05 -5.94
CA GLY A 295 11.30 -1.04 -5.62
C GLY A 295 11.07 -0.06 -6.79
N LEU A 296 12.14 0.37 -7.45
CA LEU A 296 12.06 1.22 -8.64
C LEU A 296 11.48 0.46 -9.85
N ALA A 297 11.76 -0.83 -9.99
CA ALA A 297 11.27 -1.65 -11.11
C ALA A 297 9.73 -1.73 -11.16
N VAL A 298 9.04 -1.63 -10.02
CA VAL A 298 7.58 -1.57 -9.96
C VAL A 298 7.02 -0.32 -10.65
N LEU A 299 7.80 0.74 -10.81
CA LEU A 299 7.38 1.99 -11.46
C LEU A 299 7.46 1.93 -13.00
N VAL A 300 8.00 0.86 -13.59
CA VAL A 300 8.14 0.72 -15.05
C VAL A 300 6.80 0.89 -15.78
N PRO A 301 5.69 0.27 -15.35
CA PRO A 301 4.40 0.46 -16.01
C PRO A 301 3.82 1.86 -15.84
N VAL A 302 4.17 2.57 -14.76
CA VAL A 302 3.77 3.97 -14.56
C VAL A 302 4.45 4.85 -15.60
N LEU A 303 5.76 4.67 -15.81
CA LEU A 303 6.48 5.39 -16.87
C LEU A 303 5.91 5.07 -18.26
N ALA A 304 5.59 3.80 -18.54
CA ALA A 304 4.96 3.42 -19.80
C ALA A 304 3.59 4.07 -19.98
N ALA A 305 2.76 4.10 -18.94
CA ALA A 305 1.45 4.75 -18.97
C ALA A 305 1.53 6.28 -19.15
N LEU A 306 2.58 6.91 -18.60
CA LEU A 306 2.84 8.34 -18.77
C LEU A 306 3.32 8.69 -20.18
N LEU A 307 4.11 7.81 -20.81
CA LEU A 307 4.70 8.05 -22.13
C LEU A 307 3.79 7.62 -23.29
N ILE A 308 2.89 6.66 -23.06
CA ILE A 308 2.01 6.09 -24.09
C ILE A 308 0.56 6.15 -23.57
N PRO A 309 -0.20 7.20 -23.92
CA PRO A 309 -1.62 7.29 -23.57
C PRO A 309 -2.37 6.04 -24.00
N GLY A 310 -3.15 5.45 -23.10
CA GLY A 310 -3.92 4.23 -23.38
C GLY A 310 -3.17 2.91 -23.25
N ALA A 311 -1.85 2.89 -23.08
CA ALA A 311 -1.07 1.64 -23.03
C ALA A 311 -1.50 0.72 -21.87
N VAL A 312 -2.08 1.29 -20.80
CA VAL A 312 -2.39 0.53 -19.59
C VAL A 312 -3.75 0.82 -18.96
N THR A 313 -4.45 1.86 -19.40
CA THR A 313 -5.71 2.31 -18.77
C THR A 313 -6.84 1.28 -18.84
N ASP A 314 -6.86 0.43 -19.87
CA ASP A 314 -7.91 -0.59 -20.05
C ASP A 314 -7.47 -2.01 -19.70
N ARG A 315 -6.23 -2.18 -19.22
CA ARG A 315 -5.61 -3.51 -19.00
C ARG A 315 -4.89 -3.58 -17.65
N PRO A 316 -5.60 -3.43 -16.53
CA PRO A 316 -4.97 -3.40 -15.20
C PRO A 316 -4.27 -4.72 -14.84
N ALA A 317 -4.77 -5.86 -15.36
CA ALA A 317 -4.09 -7.15 -15.24
C ALA A 317 -2.69 -7.17 -15.87
N MET A 318 -2.52 -6.46 -17.00
CA MET A 318 -1.24 -6.35 -17.69
C MET A 318 -0.28 -5.43 -16.93
N PHE A 319 -0.77 -4.34 -16.34
CA PHE A 319 0.02 -3.44 -15.48
C PHE A 319 0.74 -4.19 -14.36
N VAL A 320 -0.02 -5.01 -13.63
CA VAL A 320 0.48 -5.77 -12.48
C VAL A 320 1.46 -6.85 -12.94
N ALA A 321 1.19 -7.51 -14.07
CA ALA A 321 2.09 -8.50 -14.64
C ALA A 321 3.42 -7.91 -15.12
N ILE A 322 3.40 -6.76 -15.80
CA ILE A 322 4.64 -6.07 -16.22
C ILE A 322 5.43 -5.62 -14.98
N SER A 323 4.74 -5.11 -13.93
CA SER A 323 5.38 -4.74 -12.67
C SER A 323 6.13 -5.92 -12.05
N ALA A 324 5.46 -7.09 -11.95
CA ALA A 324 6.05 -8.30 -11.41
C ALA A 324 7.20 -8.83 -12.27
N ALA A 325 7.03 -8.84 -13.60
CA ALA A 325 8.07 -9.25 -14.55
C ALA A 325 9.31 -8.35 -14.44
N ALA A 326 9.15 -7.03 -14.34
CA ALA A 326 10.26 -6.10 -14.15
C ALA A 326 11.03 -6.38 -12.84
N VAL A 327 10.31 -6.63 -11.74
CA VAL A 327 10.92 -7.02 -10.47
C VAL A 327 11.71 -8.33 -10.59
N LEU A 328 11.12 -9.36 -11.23
CA LEU A 328 11.78 -10.64 -11.46
C LEU A 328 13.01 -10.51 -12.37
N ALA A 329 12.95 -9.63 -13.37
CA ALA A 329 14.08 -9.33 -14.25
C ALA A 329 15.24 -8.68 -13.49
N VAL A 330 14.95 -7.73 -12.58
CA VAL A 330 15.97 -7.14 -11.70
C VAL A 330 16.61 -8.20 -10.79
N VAL A 331 15.81 -9.14 -10.26
CA VAL A 331 16.34 -10.25 -9.47
C VAL A 331 17.25 -11.15 -10.31
N ALA A 332 16.82 -11.53 -11.52
CA ALA A 332 17.61 -12.35 -12.44
C ALA A 332 18.92 -11.66 -12.85
N ALA A 333 18.87 -10.37 -13.18
CA ALA A 333 20.04 -9.57 -13.51
C ALA A 333 21.00 -9.46 -12.31
N GLY A 334 20.48 -9.28 -11.10
CA GLY A 334 21.27 -9.29 -9.88
C GLY A 334 22.01 -10.61 -9.66
N GLU A 335 21.36 -11.75 -9.93
CA GLU A 335 21.99 -13.07 -9.86
C GLU A 335 23.05 -13.29 -10.94
N LEU A 336 22.79 -12.83 -12.17
CA LEU A 336 23.76 -12.87 -13.25
C LEU A 336 25.01 -12.05 -12.92
N LEU A 337 24.84 -10.86 -12.34
CA LEU A 337 25.95 -10.01 -11.91
C LEU A 337 26.71 -10.61 -10.73
N LEU A 338 26.02 -11.22 -9.77
CA LEU A 338 26.68 -11.97 -8.69
C LEU A 338 27.49 -13.14 -9.25
N HIS A 339 26.92 -13.88 -10.19
CA HIS A 339 27.60 -14.99 -10.85
C HIS A 339 28.85 -14.55 -11.60
N ARG A 340 28.76 -13.47 -12.39
CA ARG A 340 29.88 -12.99 -13.23
C ARG A 340 30.98 -12.30 -12.43
N ASN A 341 30.63 -11.49 -11.44
CA ASN A 341 31.60 -10.62 -10.76
C ASN A 341 32.27 -11.29 -9.55
N TYR A 342 31.64 -12.31 -8.95
CA TYR A 342 32.13 -12.91 -7.71
C TYR A 342 32.20 -14.45 -7.74
N GLY A 343 31.64 -15.11 -8.75
CA GLY A 343 31.57 -16.57 -8.80
C GLY A 343 32.89 -17.23 -9.22
N ASP A 344 33.36 -18.21 -8.43
CA ASP A 344 34.57 -18.98 -8.70
C ASP A 344 34.20 -20.38 -9.24
N PRO A 345 34.78 -20.83 -10.37
CA PRO A 345 34.58 -22.19 -10.88
C PRO A 345 35.13 -23.31 -9.97
N GLY A 346 36.09 -23.03 -9.09
CA GLY A 346 36.72 -24.02 -8.20
C GLY A 346 35.92 -24.35 -6.95
N GLU A 347 34.94 -23.53 -6.59
CA GLU A 347 34.20 -23.66 -5.33
C GLU A 347 32.96 -24.55 -5.46
N PRO A 348 32.78 -25.56 -4.58
CA PRO A 348 31.60 -26.42 -4.61
C PRO A 348 30.32 -25.62 -4.37
N ARG A 349 29.25 -26.01 -5.07
CA ARG A 349 27.94 -25.35 -4.99
C ARG A 349 27.24 -25.71 -3.68
N HIS A 350 26.94 -24.70 -2.87
CA HIS A 350 26.22 -24.90 -1.61
C HIS A 350 24.74 -24.53 -1.76
N TRP A 351 23.85 -25.51 -1.65
CA TRP A 351 22.41 -25.27 -1.66
C TRP A 351 21.89 -24.99 -0.25
N PRO A 352 21.01 -23.99 -0.05
CA PRO A 352 20.39 -23.77 1.25
C PRO A 352 19.55 -24.97 1.67
N ARG A 353 19.71 -25.41 2.93
CA ARG A 353 18.85 -26.45 3.54
C ARG A 353 17.38 -26.03 3.58
N GLN A 354 17.14 -24.73 3.76
CA GLN A 354 15.79 -24.16 3.81
C GLN A 354 15.74 -22.91 2.90
N PRO A 355 15.47 -23.07 1.60
CA PRO A 355 15.50 -21.98 0.64
C PRO A 355 14.43 -20.91 0.91
N VAL A 356 13.28 -21.33 1.43
CA VAL A 356 12.12 -20.47 1.72
C VAL A 356 11.52 -20.93 3.05
N SER A 357 11.06 -19.98 3.88
CA SER A 357 10.36 -20.33 5.11
C SER A 357 9.00 -21.01 4.80
N PRO A 358 8.55 -21.99 5.60
CA PRO A 358 7.28 -22.67 5.37
C PRO A 358 6.10 -21.70 5.31
N ALA A 359 6.13 -20.65 6.14
CA ALA A 359 5.12 -19.59 6.15
C ALA A 359 5.07 -18.78 4.85
N MET A 360 6.22 -18.48 4.22
CA MET A 360 6.23 -17.76 2.93
C MET A 360 5.76 -18.67 1.80
N LEU A 361 6.14 -19.95 1.82
CA LEU A 361 5.66 -20.93 0.84
C LEU A 361 4.15 -21.14 0.95
N SER A 362 3.62 -21.30 2.16
CA SER A 362 2.16 -21.42 2.37
C SER A 362 1.42 -20.15 1.97
N THR A 363 1.99 -18.97 2.22
CA THR A 363 1.43 -17.69 1.75
C THR A 363 1.36 -17.64 0.23
N ALA A 364 2.41 -18.07 -0.48
CA ALA A 364 2.43 -18.09 -1.95
C ALA A 364 1.41 -19.09 -2.52
N ILE A 365 1.28 -20.27 -1.93
CA ILE A 365 0.28 -21.28 -2.31
C ILE A 365 -1.14 -20.73 -2.08
N ALA A 366 -1.39 -20.13 -0.92
CA ALA A 366 -2.69 -19.53 -0.61
C ALA A 366 -3.02 -18.40 -1.59
N ALA A 367 -2.07 -17.52 -1.91
CA ALA A 367 -2.25 -16.45 -2.89
C ALA A 367 -2.56 -16.99 -4.30
N ALA A 368 -1.87 -18.04 -4.74
CA ALA A 368 -2.16 -18.70 -6.01
C ALA A 368 -3.56 -19.34 -6.02
N ALA A 369 -3.95 -20.01 -4.95
CA ALA A 369 -5.28 -20.60 -4.80
C ALA A 369 -6.39 -19.53 -4.81
N VAL A 370 -6.18 -18.40 -4.13
CA VAL A 370 -7.11 -17.25 -4.16
C VAL A 370 -7.26 -16.71 -5.59
N LEU A 371 -6.16 -16.52 -6.32
CA LEU A 371 -6.22 -16.07 -7.71
C LEU A 371 -7.00 -17.05 -8.60
N VAL A 372 -6.72 -18.34 -8.49
CA VAL A 372 -7.44 -19.38 -9.27
C VAL A 372 -8.92 -19.37 -8.92
N GLY A 373 -9.28 -19.37 -7.63
CA GLY A 373 -10.67 -19.33 -7.18
C GLY A 373 -11.42 -18.10 -7.68
N VAL A 374 -10.83 -16.91 -7.53
CA VAL A 374 -11.40 -15.65 -8.03
C VAL A 374 -11.57 -15.68 -9.56
N THR A 375 -10.59 -16.21 -10.29
CA THR A 375 -10.65 -16.32 -11.75
C THR A 375 -11.81 -17.24 -12.18
N ILE A 376 -11.98 -18.39 -11.51
CA ILE A 376 -13.08 -19.32 -11.78
C ILE A 376 -14.43 -18.68 -11.45
N ILE A 377 -14.58 -18.04 -10.29
CA ILE A 377 -15.84 -17.39 -9.88
C ILE A 377 -16.25 -16.31 -10.90
N VAL A 378 -15.31 -15.46 -11.33
CA VAL A 378 -15.56 -14.43 -12.35
C VAL A 378 -15.88 -15.06 -13.71
N ALA A 379 -15.19 -16.14 -14.10
CA ALA A 379 -15.43 -16.84 -15.36
C ALA A 379 -16.82 -17.47 -15.42
N VAL A 380 -17.21 -18.22 -14.37
CA VAL A 380 -18.53 -18.82 -14.24
C VAL A 380 -19.59 -17.73 -14.31
N ARG A 381 -19.42 -16.65 -13.53
CA ARG A 381 -20.40 -15.56 -13.52
C ARG A 381 -20.54 -14.84 -14.86
N GLN A 382 -19.43 -14.59 -15.57
CA GLN A 382 -19.49 -14.00 -16.91
C GLN A 382 -20.18 -14.92 -17.91
N SER A 383 -19.98 -16.24 -17.79
CA SER A 383 -20.65 -17.21 -18.63
C SER A 383 -22.17 -17.29 -18.38
N GLU A 384 -22.61 -17.24 -17.11
CA GLU A 384 -24.03 -17.20 -16.74
C GLU A 384 -24.74 -15.96 -17.29
N LEU A 385 -24.06 -14.82 -17.25
CA LEU A 385 -24.60 -13.53 -17.68
C LEU A 385 -24.33 -13.22 -19.17
N THR A 386 -23.77 -14.19 -19.92
CA THR A 386 -23.37 -14.03 -21.34
C THR A 386 -22.52 -12.79 -21.63
N LEU A 387 -21.71 -12.37 -20.64
CA LEU A 387 -20.82 -11.23 -20.74
C LEU A 387 -19.49 -11.61 -21.41
N PRO A 388 -18.80 -10.66 -22.06
CA PRO A 388 -17.48 -10.92 -22.64
C PRO A 388 -16.46 -11.35 -21.58
N ALA A 389 -15.63 -12.34 -21.91
CA ALA A 389 -14.66 -12.93 -21.01
C ALA A 389 -13.52 -11.95 -20.67
N SER A 390 -13.55 -11.39 -19.47
CA SER A 390 -12.50 -10.50 -18.95
C SER A 390 -11.37 -11.25 -18.24
N TRP A 391 -11.66 -12.44 -17.71
CA TRP A 391 -10.75 -13.24 -16.88
C TRP A 391 -9.57 -13.82 -17.67
N GLY A 392 -9.71 -13.95 -19.00
CA GLY A 392 -8.68 -14.52 -19.87
C GLY A 392 -7.36 -13.74 -19.82
N ALA A 393 -7.42 -12.41 -19.81
CA ALA A 393 -6.23 -11.58 -19.68
C ALA A 393 -5.49 -11.83 -18.36
N THR A 394 -6.23 -11.96 -17.25
CA THR A 394 -5.67 -12.29 -15.93
C THR A 394 -5.01 -13.66 -15.92
N ALA A 395 -5.66 -14.68 -16.49
CA ALA A 395 -5.10 -16.03 -16.55
C ALA A 395 -3.80 -16.09 -17.37
N TRP A 396 -3.80 -15.51 -18.58
CA TRP A 396 -2.63 -15.51 -19.46
C TRP A 396 -1.46 -14.73 -18.88
N THR A 397 -1.71 -13.53 -18.37
CA THR A 397 -0.65 -12.72 -17.76
C THR A 397 -0.08 -13.37 -16.51
N SER A 398 -0.90 -14.07 -15.72
CA SER A 398 -0.44 -14.81 -14.54
C SER A 398 0.40 -16.03 -14.91
N ALA A 399 0.00 -16.78 -15.93
CA ALA A 399 0.79 -17.87 -16.49
C ALA A 399 2.14 -17.36 -17.02
N ALA A 400 2.14 -16.24 -17.75
CA ALA A 400 3.36 -15.63 -18.28
C ALA A 400 4.33 -15.22 -17.16
N VAL A 401 3.85 -14.59 -16.08
CA VAL A 401 4.69 -14.23 -14.92
C VAL A 401 5.21 -15.46 -14.18
N ALA A 402 4.38 -16.50 -14.04
CA ALA A 402 4.80 -17.76 -13.43
C ALA A 402 5.93 -18.42 -14.23
N VAL A 403 5.80 -18.48 -15.57
CA VAL A 403 6.87 -18.96 -16.46
C VAL A 403 8.11 -18.07 -16.38
N PHE A 404 7.94 -16.76 -16.40
CA PHE A 404 9.06 -15.80 -16.32
C PHE A 404 9.84 -15.93 -15.00
N SER A 405 9.19 -16.35 -13.91
CA SER A 405 9.84 -16.59 -12.62
C SER A 405 10.85 -17.75 -12.65
N VAL A 406 10.80 -18.63 -13.65
CA VAL A 406 11.80 -19.68 -13.85
C VAL A 406 13.18 -19.09 -14.12
N LEU A 407 13.27 -17.92 -14.74
CA LEU A 407 14.54 -17.27 -15.07
C LEU A 407 15.41 -16.97 -13.83
N PRO A 408 14.95 -16.20 -12.82
CA PRO A 408 15.75 -15.99 -11.61
C PRO A 408 16.01 -17.29 -10.84
N LEU A 409 15.08 -18.27 -10.85
CA LEU A 409 15.30 -19.57 -10.20
C LEU A 409 16.43 -20.38 -10.89
N ALA A 410 16.45 -20.39 -12.22
CA ALA A 410 17.49 -21.03 -13.01
C ALA A 410 18.84 -20.34 -12.78
N MET A 411 18.88 -19.00 -12.75
CA MET A 411 20.09 -18.23 -12.44
C MET A 411 20.62 -18.54 -11.04
N VAL A 412 19.75 -18.58 -10.02
CA VAL A 412 20.15 -18.98 -8.65
C VAL A 412 20.70 -20.40 -8.63
N ARG A 413 20.16 -21.32 -9.43
CA ARG A 413 20.64 -22.71 -9.49
C ARG A 413 21.97 -22.84 -10.23
N GLN A 414 22.17 -22.04 -11.27
CA GLN A 414 23.37 -22.06 -12.11
C GLN A 414 24.54 -21.24 -11.53
N ARG A 415 24.25 -20.27 -10.64
CA ARG A 415 25.25 -19.40 -10.01
C ARG A 415 26.38 -20.23 -9.39
N ARG A 416 27.63 -19.88 -9.71
CA ARG A 416 28.85 -20.39 -9.06
C ARG A 416 28.98 -19.89 -7.62
N SER A 417 29.58 -20.70 -6.75
CA SER A 417 29.83 -20.28 -5.37
C SER A 417 30.88 -19.17 -5.30
N PHE A 418 30.88 -18.44 -4.20
CA PHE A 418 31.92 -17.48 -3.89
C PHE A 418 33.05 -18.20 -3.13
N PRO A 419 34.32 -17.86 -3.34
CA PRO A 419 35.42 -18.32 -2.51
C PRO A 419 35.25 -17.69 -1.13
N ASP A 420 34.86 -18.50 -0.14
CA ASP A 420 34.36 -18.00 1.15
C ASP A 420 35.41 -18.08 2.27
N ALA A 421 35.56 -16.98 3.01
CA ALA A 421 36.17 -16.96 4.35
C ALA A 421 35.13 -17.22 5.47
N ILE A 422 33.83 -17.26 5.14
CA ILE A 422 32.72 -17.43 6.11
C ILE A 422 31.82 -18.58 5.65
N PRO A 423 31.83 -19.73 6.34
CA PRO A 423 30.99 -20.88 5.98
C PRO A 423 29.49 -20.52 5.91
N GLY A 424 28.87 -20.78 4.75
CA GLY A 424 27.42 -20.70 4.56
C GLY A 424 26.86 -19.39 4.00
N LEU A 425 27.71 -18.41 3.65
CA LEU A 425 27.25 -17.13 3.08
C LEU A 425 26.58 -17.33 1.71
N ASP A 426 27.14 -18.13 0.81
CA ASP A 426 26.54 -18.41 -0.51
C ASP A 426 25.12 -18.99 -0.38
N ALA A 427 24.95 -20.00 0.48
CA ALA A 427 23.66 -20.62 0.75
C ALA A 427 22.64 -19.60 1.29
N ALA A 428 23.05 -18.70 2.19
CA ALA A 428 22.19 -17.64 2.70
C ALA A 428 21.79 -16.65 1.59
N LEU A 429 22.71 -16.25 0.70
CA LEU A 429 22.42 -15.37 -0.43
C LEU A 429 21.46 -16.03 -1.43
N ARG A 430 21.59 -17.34 -1.71
CA ARG A 430 20.62 -18.08 -2.54
C ARG A 430 19.24 -18.11 -1.89
N ALA A 431 19.17 -18.37 -0.59
CA ALA A 431 17.90 -18.36 0.15
C ALA A 431 17.22 -16.98 0.12
N ILE A 432 17.99 -15.89 0.25
CA ILE A 432 17.46 -14.52 0.12
C ILE A 432 16.83 -14.31 -1.26
N THR A 433 17.49 -14.76 -2.33
CA THR A 433 16.97 -14.61 -3.69
C THR A 433 15.72 -15.46 -3.93
N LEU A 434 15.74 -16.74 -3.51
CA LEU A 434 14.57 -17.61 -3.61
C LEU A 434 13.38 -17.03 -2.84
N HIS A 435 13.62 -16.50 -1.64
CA HIS A 435 12.61 -15.79 -0.87
C HIS A 435 12.06 -14.56 -1.61
N ARG A 436 12.91 -13.76 -2.27
CA ARG A 436 12.46 -12.62 -3.08
C ARG A 436 11.56 -13.04 -4.25
N VAL A 437 11.91 -14.12 -4.95
CA VAL A 437 11.10 -14.65 -6.06
C VAL A 437 9.74 -15.10 -5.54
N VAL A 438 9.70 -15.95 -4.50
CA VAL A 438 8.44 -16.46 -3.93
C VAL A 438 7.58 -15.33 -3.37
N ARG A 439 8.17 -14.35 -2.68
CA ARG A 439 7.46 -13.16 -2.18
C ARG A 439 6.85 -12.34 -3.32
N THR A 440 7.59 -12.17 -4.42
CA THR A 440 7.11 -11.43 -5.59
C THR A 440 5.93 -12.14 -6.24
N LEU A 441 5.99 -13.47 -6.37
CA LEU A 441 4.88 -14.28 -6.87
C LEU A 441 3.65 -14.22 -5.95
N ALA A 442 3.85 -14.37 -4.64
CA ALA A 442 2.75 -14.27 -3.67
C ALA A 442 2.06 -12.90 -3.72
N ALA A 443 2.85 -11.82 -3.76
CA ALA A 443 2.33 -10.47 -3.92
C ALA A 443 1.57 -10.32 -5.25
N PHE A 444 2.19 -10.73 -6.36
CA PHE A 444 1.61 -10.67 -7.70
C PHE A 444 0.25 -11.38 -7.76
N PHE A 445 0.16 -12.64 -7.34
CA PHE A 445 -1.10 -13.40 -7.38
C PHE A 445 -2.20 -12.73 -6.54
N THR A 446 -1.84 -12.23 -5.36
CA THR A 446 -2.79 -11.52 -4.48
C THR A 446 -3.30 -10.23 -5.12
N VAL A 447 -2.39 -9.40 -5.67
CA VAL A 447 -2.78 -8.15 -6.37
C VAL A 447 -3.61 -8.45 -7.61
N GLN A 448 -3.22 -9.44 -8.39
CA GLN A 448 -3.93 -9.80 -9.62
C GLN A 448 -5.36 -10.26 -9.35
N ALA A 449 -5.56 -11.04 -8.29
CA ALA A 449 -6.89 -11.43 -7.82
C ALA A 449 -7.72 -10.20 -7.40
N GLY A 450 -7.08 -9.28 -6.66
CA GLY A 450 -7.69 -8.03 -6.23
C GLY A 450 -8.15 -7.17 -7.40
N VAL A 451 -7.27 -6.96 -8.39
CA VAL A 451 -7.56 -6.22 -9.62
C VAL A 451 -8.70 -6.84 -10.40
N LEU A 452 -8.74 -8.17 -10.52
CA LEU A 452 -9.80 -8.85 -11.26
C LEU A 452 -11.18 -8.61 -10.62
N LEU A 453 -11.26 -8.65 -9.28
CA LEU A 453 -12.50 -8.35 -8.54
C LEU A 453 -12.88 -6.87 -8.61
N THR A 454 -11.93 -5.95 -8.45
CA THR A 454 -12.22 -4.50 -8.50
C THR A 454 -12.68 -4.09 -9.90
N ALA A 455 -12.08 -4.63 -10.97
CA ALA A 455 -12.44 -4.29 -12.34
C ALA A 455 -13.80 -4.86 -12.79
N ASN A 456 -14.21 -6.02 -12.24
CA ASN A 456 -15.42 -6.71 -12.71
C ASN A 456 -16.58 -6.69 -11.71
N GLY A 457 -16.36 -6.47 -10.42
CA GLY A 457 -17.39 -6.61 -9.39
C GLY A 457 -18.63 -5.78 -9.68
N HIS A 458 -18.45 -4.49 -9.99
CA HIS A 458 -19.57 -3.59 -10.33
C HIS A 458 -20.28 -3.98 -11.63
N ARG A 459 -19.52 -4.38 -12.67
CA ARG A 459 -20.09 -4.83 -13.96
C ARG A 459 -20.93 -6.09 -13.81
N LEU A 460 -20.47 -7.04 -12.99
CA LEU A 460 -21.16 -8.29 -12.73
C LEU A 460 -22.40 -8.10 -11.86
N GLN A 461 -22.37 -7.13 -10.95
CA GLN A 461 -23.54 -6.74 -10.16
C GLN A 461 -24.62 -6.09 -11.02
N SER A 462 -24.24 -5.10 -11.85
CA SER A 462 -25.19 -4.33 -12.66
C SER A 462 -25.86 -5.13 -13.78
N ALA A 463 -25.25 -6.23 -14.22
CA ALA A 463 -25.77 -7.08 -15.28
C ALA A 463 -26.84 -8.08 -14.80
N TYR A 464 -27.19 -8.06 -13.50
CA TYR A 464 -28.20 -8.96 -12.96
C TYR A 464 -29.63 -8.50 -13.35
N PRO A 465 -30.49 -9.41 -13.84
CA PRO A 465 -31.88 -9.07 -14.13
C PRO A 465 -32.66 -8.70 -12.86
N LEU A 466 -33.69 -7.85 -13.02
CA LEU A 466 -34.48 -7.23 -11.95
C LEU A 466 -34.91 -8.21 -10.83
N GLY A 467 -34.26 -8.11 -9.67
CA GLY A 467 -34.58 -8.81 -8.42
C GLY A 467 -33.33 -9.12 -7.59
N PRO A 468 -33.40 -9.25 -6.25
CA PRO A 468 -32.24 -9.58 -5.43
C PRO A 468 -31.82 -11.04 -5.68
N GLY A 469 -30.65 -11.23 -6.28
CA GLY A 469 -30.02 -12.53 -6.45
C GLY A 469 -29.40 -13.03 -5.14
N PRO A 470 -29.25 -14.35 -4.96
CA PRO A 470 -28.64 -14.94 -3.75
C PRO A 470 -27.16 -14.54 -3.54
N TRP A 471 -26.53 -13.88 -4.52
CA TRP A 471 -25.13 -13.46 -4.50
C TRP A 471 -24.93 -11.95 -4.64
N ASP A 472 -26.00 -11.15 -4.61
CA ASP A 472 -25.89 -9.70 -4.86
C ASP A 472 -25.01 -9.00 -3.82
N ASP A 473 -25.20 -9.35 -2.54
CA ASP A 473 -24.36 -8.84 -1.45
C ASP A 473 -22.88 -9.17 -1.66
N ALA A 474 -22.58 -10.37 -2.17
CA ALA A 474 -21.21 -10.81 -2.42
C ALA A 474 -20.57 -10.01 -3.57
N TRP A 475 -21.32 -9.75 -4.65
CA TRP A 475 -20.84 -8.94 -5.77
C TRP A 475 -20.75 -7.45 -5.46
N GLN A 476 -21.64 -6.94 -4.60
CA GLN A 476 -21.55 -5.59 -4.04
C GLN A 476 -20.29 -5.42 -3.18
N ALA A 477 -19.92 -6.45 -2.41
CA ALA A 477 -18.70 -6.45 -1.61
C ALA A 477 -17.43 -6.72 -2.43
N ALA A 478 -17.54 -7.31 -3.63
CA ALA A 478 -16.40 -7.77 -4.42
C ALA A 478 -15.36 -6.69 -4.73
N PRO A 479 -15.71 -5.44 -5.12
CA PRO A 479 -14.72 -4.38 -5.31
C PRO A 479 -13.94 -4.06 -4.03
N GLY A 480 -14.62 -4.04 -2.88
CA GLY A 480 -14.00 -3.81 -1.57
C GLY A 480 -13.04 -4.94 -1.19
N ILE A 481 -13.42 -6.20 -1.39
CA ILE A 481 -12.54 -7.36 -1.22
C ILE A 481 -11.35 -7.25 -2.18
N GLY A 482 -11.58 -6.82 -3.42
CA GLY A 482 -10.54 -6.61 -4.41
C GLY A 482 -9.48 -5.61 -3.96
N VAL A 483 -9.91 -4.47 -3.40
CA VAL A 483 -9.02 -3.46 -2.81
C VAL A 483 -8.23 -4.03 -1.62
N LEU A 484 -8.88 -4.82 -0.75
CA LEU A 484 -8.20 -5.46 0.38
C LEU A 484 -7.12 -6.46 -0.08
N LEU A 485 -7.40 -7.26 -1.11
CA LEU A 485 -6.43 -8.18 -1.69
C LEU A 485 -5.27 -7.43 -2.36
N ALA A 486 -5.55 -6.37 -3.13
CA ALA A 486 -4.51 -5.54 -3.73
C ALA A 486 -3.61 -4.91 -2.65
N ALA A 487 -4.20 -4.39 -1.58
CA ALA A 487 -3.46 -3.86 -0.44
C ALA A 487 -2.62 -4.95 0.25
N ALA A 488 -3.19 -6.12 0.51
CA ALA A 488 -2.49 -7.28 1.09
C ALA A 488 -1.29 -7.71 0.23
N GLY A 489 -1.45 -7.77 -1.10
CA GLY A 489 -0.36 -8.06 -2.02
C GLY A 489 0.75 -7.01 -1.98
N ALA A 490 0.40 -5.72 -1.91
CA ALA A 490 1.37 -4.64 -1.72
C ALA A 490 2.12 -4.78 -0.38
N VAL A 491 1.43 -5.18 0.69
CA VAL A 491 2.06 -5.50 1.97
C VAL A 491 3.10 -6.61 1.80
N ILE A 492 2.69 -7.74 1.21
CA ILE A 492 3.54 -8.91 0.99
C ILE A 492 4.81 -8.51 0.23
N ALA A 493 4.70 -7.65 -0.78
CA ALA A 493 5.83 -7.16 -1.56
C ALA A 493 6.87 -6.39 -0.71
N VAL A 494 6.42 -5.67 0.33
CA VAL A 494 7.26 -4.77 1.15
C VAL A 494 7.83 -5.46 2.40
N ILE A 495 7.24 -6.56 2.88
CA ILE A 495 7.71 -7.27 4.09
C ILE A 495 9.20 -7.61 3.96
N PRO A 496 10.09 -7.05 4.80
CA PRO A 496 11.52 -7.27 4.68
C PRO A 496 11.90 -8.69 5.07
N VAL A 497 12.95 -9.23 4.44
CA VAL A 497 13.53 -10.55 4.75
C VAL A 497 14.26 -10.46 6.10
N ARG A 498 13.51 -10.46 7.20
CA ARG A 498 14.05 -10.42 8.57
C ARG A 498 13.68 -11.71 9.27
N GLY A 499 14.60 -12.68 9.27
CA GLY A 499 14.41 -13.92 10.03
C GLY A 499 15.38 -15.04 9.70
N ILE A 500 15.82 -15.17 8.44
CA ILE A 500 16.56 -16.36 8.01
C ILE A 500 18.02 -16.37 8.53
N ALA A 501 18.62 -15.20 8.73
CA ALA A 501 20.02 -15.12 9.19
C ALA A 501 20.21 -15.39 10.70
N ALA A 502 19.16 -15.28 11.53
CA ALA A 502 19.30 -15.43 12.98
C ALA A 502 19.19 -16.88 13.45
N THR A 503 18.46 -17.73 12.73
CA THR A 503 18.22 -19.14 13.09
C THR A 503 19.30 -20.10 12.58
N GLY A 504 20.15 -19.66 11.65
CA GLY A 504 21.19 -20.50 11.03
C GLY A 504 22.55 -20.51 11.74
N ALA A 505 22.79 -19.61 12.70
CA ALA A 505 23.99 -19.69 13.53
C ALA A 505 23.79 -20.84 14.51
N ALA A 506 24.34 -22.00 14.17
CA ALA A 506 24.40 -23.15 15.07
C ALA A 506 24.91 -22.68 16.43
N LYS A 507 24.18 -23.03 17.48
CA LYS A 507 24.62 -22.83 18.86
C LYS A 507 26.03 -23.44 18.94
N PRO A 508 27.07 -22.68 19.34
CA PRO A 508 28.41 -23.23 19.45
C PRO A 508 28.32 -24.51 20.29
N ALA A 509 28.93 -25.60 19.81
CA ALA A 509 29.02 -26.82 20.59
C ALA A 509 29.58 -26.46 21.97
N PRO A 510 29.00 -26.98 23.07
CA PRO A 510 29.56 -26.74 24.39
C PRO A 510 31.03 -27.16 24.37
N ALA A 511 31.90 -26.30 24.89
CA ALA A 511 33.32 -26.61 25.01
C ALA A 511 33.46 -27.94 25.79
N PRO A 512 34.34 -28.85 25.37
CA PRO A 512 34.58 -30.08 26.10
C PRO A 512 34.94 -29.73 27.54
N GLU A 513 34.27 -30.37 28.50
CA GLU A 513 34.60 -30.22 29.92
C GLU A 513 36.07 -30.58 30.13
N PRO A 514 36.84 -29.76 30.86
CA PRO A 514 38.20 -30.13 31.23
C PRO A 514 38.13 -31.39 32.07
N VAL A 515 38.78 -32.46 31.58
CA VAL A 515 39.00 -33.68 32.35
C VAL A 515 39.93 -33.29 33.51
N THR A 516 39.37 -33.25 34.73
CA THR A 516 40.12 -33.09 35.98
C THR A 516 40.44 -34.43 36.58
#